data_AF-A0A4Q2D0F8-F1
#
_entry.id   AF-A0A4Q2D0F8-F1
#
_cell.length_a   1.000
_cell.length_b   1.000
_cell.length_c   1.000
_cell.angle_alpha   90.00
_cell.angle_beta   90.00
_cell.angle_gamma   90.00
#
_symmetry.space_group_name_H-M   'P 1'
#
loop_
_entity.id
_entity.type
_entity.pdbx_description
1 polymer ?
#
loop_
_entity_poly.entity_id
_entity_poly.type
_entity_poly.pdbx_seq_one_letter_code
_entity_poly.pdbx_strand_id
1 'polypeptide(L)'
;MGYEAYVIKYSTRVTFAKGCLRDLDVLGMRSSQKGFRGHFESLVHNAQLFRLGRQRSWRWTSLNSLLKGYQSKSIHPSEWAHFPQHLLHSWGGGILPDDFDPSMPDSTSVLSSELSNWYQKVREDLAEKLQLAYPAVLESPVAPELEVSTAEAAFDLAAVVFSCASCLKATYHLGTALVGWDNILAHICSSKLGSSKWHGTLHWSEKGHASALALMELVGKDPRTTTAEDMDKLDARFFCGNCEYTDFTGVQWKKALKWRECLTHVLYCVKPGHDDNPQTWLLLSEEATQHADEVDIAELEIGRDLVYFPNLFTRYFERPNTMFQTLSKEEIIWKLR
;
A
#
# COMPACT_ATOMS: atom_id res chain seq x y z
N MET A 1 15.45 -0.72 44.30
CA MET A 1 14.86 -1.90 43.63
C MET A 1 15.88 -2.36 42.60
N GLY A 2 16.55 -3.50 42.85
CA GLY A 2 17.62 -4.00 41.98
C GLY A 2 17.06 -4.89 40.89
N TYR A 3 17.49 -4.69 39.64
CA TYR A 3 17.17 -5.57 38.52
C TYR A 3 18.20 -6.71 38.50
N GLU A 4 17.74 -7.95 38.74
CA GLU A 4 18.54 -9.15 38.49
C GLU A 4 18.64 -9.39 36.99
N ALA A 5 19.84 -9.27 36.43
CA ALA A 5 20.11 -9.64 35.04
C ALA A 5 20.25 -11.16 34.93
N TYR A 6 19.26 -11.82 34.32
CA TYR A 6 19.33 -13.24 33.98
C TYR A 6 20.26 -13.44 32.78
N VAL A 7 21.54 -13.76 33.03
CA VAL A 7 22.47 -14.19 31.99
C VAL A 7 22.20 -15.65 31.66
N ILE A 8 21.41 -15.91 30.61
CA ILE A 8 21.17 -17.28 30.16
C ILE A 8 22.38 -17.77 29.33
N LYS A 9 23.32 -18.47 29.97
CA LYS A 9 24.44 -19.15 29.30
C LYS A 9 23.96 -20.45 28.62
N TYR A 10 23.66 -20.37 27.32
CA TYR A 10 23.45 -21.57 26.50
C TYR A 10 24.78 -22.10 25.95
N SER A 11 25.31 -23.15 26.58
CA SER A 11 26.44 -23.95 26.08
C SER A 11 25.95 -24.89 24.97
N THR A 12 26.38 -24.67 23.72
CA THR A 12 26.11 -25.62 22.64
C THR A 12 27.14 -26.75 22.72
N ARG A 13 26.78 -27.86 23.37
CA ARG A 13 27.62 -29.07 23.36
C ARG A 13 27.39 -29.79 22.03
N VAL A 14 28.34 -29.69 21.10
CA VAL A 14 28.34 -30.52 19.88
C VAL A 14 28.82 -31.91 20.28
N THR A 15 27.88 -32.80 20.59
CA THR A 15 28.20 -34.21 20.82
C THR A 15 28.34 -34.92 19.48
N PHE A 16 29.57 -35.21 19.09
CA PHE A 16 29.83 -36.17 18.02
C PHE A 16 29.41 -37.56 18.51
N ALA A 17 28.52 -38.23 17.78
CA ALA A 17 28.21 -39.62 18.06
C ALA A 17 29.53 -40.43 17.98
N LYS A 18 29.79 -41.27 18.99
CA LYS A 18 31.04 -42.05 19.18
C LYS A 18 31.42 -42.98 18.01
N GLY A 19 30.65 -43.03 16.93
CA GLY A 19 30.87 -43.86 15.74
C GLY A 19 31.44 -43.13 14.51
N CYS A 20 31.24 -41.82 14.33
CA CYS A 20 31.58 -41.15 13.06
C CYS A 20 33.08 -40.89 12.81
N LEU A 21 33.95 -41.14 13.79
CA LEU A 21 35.39 -40.92 13.63
C LEU A 21 36.16 -42.18 13.18
N ARG A 22 35.53 -43.36 13.14
CA ARG A 22 36.22 -44.61 12.75
C ARG A 22 36.26 -44.87 11.25
N ASP A 23 35.39 -44.25 10.46
CA ASP A 23 35.33 -44.49 9.00
C ASP A 23 36.24 -43.57 8.17
N LEU A 24 36.88 -42.57 8.78
CA LEU A 24 37.78 -41.65 8.07
C LEU A 24 39.19 -42.22 7.86
N ASP A 25 39.60 -43.25 8.61
CA ASP A 25 40.92 -43.88 8.47
C ASP A 25 41.00 -44.88 7.30
N VAL A 26 39.86 -45.37 6.78
CA VAL A 26 39.84 -46.44 5.77
C VAL A 26 40.11 -45.93 4.34
N LEU A 27 40.01 -44.62 4.08
CA LEU A 27 40.16 -44.05 2.73
C LEU A 27 41.56 -43.51 2.40
N GLY A 28 42.56 -43.67 3.27
CA GLY A 28 43.95 -43.26 2.98
C GLY A 28 44.15 -41.76 2.70
N MET A 29 43.10 -40.94 2.86
CA MET A 29 43.18 -39.50 2.71
C MET A 29 43.84 -38.92 3.96
N ARG A 30 45.13 -38.57 3.85
CA ARG A 30 45.78 -37.62 4.77
C ARG A 30 45.09 -36.26 4.60
N SER A 31 43.94 -36.09 5.22
CA SER A 31 43.30 -34.79 5.34
C SER A 31 44.28 -33.88 6.07
N SER A 32 44.88 -32.93 5.36
CA SER A 32 45.73 -31.93 5.97
C SER A 32 44.96 -31.27 7.12
N GLN A 33 45.62 -30.94 8.24
CA GLN A 33 44.98 -30.24 9.36
C GLN A 33 44.20 -28.99 8.92
N LYS A 34 44.60 -28.38 7.79
CA LYS A 34 43.89 -27.27 7.13
C LYS A 34 42.47 -27.67 6.68
N GLY A 35 42.28 -28.87 6.14
CA GLY A 35 40.96 -29.38 5.73
C GLY A 35 40.01 -29.56 6.92
N PHE A 36 40.51 -30.11 8.04
CA PHE A 36 39.69 -30.28 9.25
C PHE A 36 39.23 -28.94 9.83
N ARG A 37 40.11 -27.93 9.89
CA ARG A 37 39.76 -26.58 10.36
C ARG A 37 38.65 -25.95 9.53
N GLY A 38 38.73 -26.04 8.20
CA GLY A 38 37.70 -25.51 7.30
C GLY A 38 36.33 -26.20 7.48
N HIS A 39 36.33 -27.53 7.61
CA HIS A 39 35.09 -28.27 7.89
C HIS A 39 34.49 -27.90 9.25
N PHE A 40 35.31 -27.75 10.29
CA PHE A 40 34.84 -27.34 11.61
C PHE A 40 34.25 -25.92 11.61
N GLU A 41 34.92 -24.95 10.98
CA GLU A 41 34.41 -23.57 10.83
C GLU A 41 33.06 -23.56 10.09
N SER A 42 32.94 -24.35 9.01
CA SER A 42 31.67 -24.51 8.28
C SER A 42 30.57 -25.12 9.15
N LEU A 43 30.87 -26.15 9.95
CA LEU A 43 29.90 -26.76 10.87
C LEU A 43 29.45 -25.79 11.97
N VAL A 44 30.37 -25.03 12.55
CA VAL A 44 30.05 -23.99 13.55
C VAL A 44 29.16 -22.92 12.94
N HIS A 45 29.49 -22.43 11.74
CA HIS A 45 28.69 -21.45 11.02
C HIS A 45 27.28 -21.99 10.72
N ASN A 46 27.16 -23.22 10.22
CA ASN A 46 25.88 -23.85 9.94
C ASN A 46 25.05 -24.06 11.21
N ALA A 47 25.67 -24.47 12.31
CA ALA A 47 25.00 -24.62 13.60
C ALA A 47 24.49 -23.27 14.14
N GLN A 48 25.26 -22.19 13.96
CA GLN A 48 24.83 -20.83 14.30
C GLN A 48 23.64 -20.39 13.44
N LEU A 49 23.70 -20.59 12.11
CA LEU A 49 22.59 -20.27 11.21
C LEU A 49 21.32 -21.06 11.56
N PHE A 50 21.44 -22.34 11.87
CA PHE A 50 20.31 -23.17 12.26
C PHE A 50 19.70 -22.72 13.59
N ARG A 51 20.53 -22.38 14.59
CA ARG A 51 20.08 -21.82 15.87
C ARG A 51 19.34 -20.48 15.66
N LEU A 52 19.90 -19.59 14.84
CA LEU A 52 19.26 -18.32 14.47
C LEU A 52 17.93 -18.56 13.74
N GLY A 53 17.87 -19.54 12.84
CA GLY A 53 16.64 -19.95 12.15
C GLY A 53 15.55 -20.40 13.12
N ARG A 54 15.89 -21.27 14.08
CA ARG A 54 14.95 -21.70 15.13
C ARG A 54 14.48 -20.55 16.00
N GLN A 55 15.41 -19.68 16.43
CA GLN A 55 15.06 -18.52 17.25
C GLN A 55 14.13 -17.56 16.51
N ARG A 56 14.38 -17.31 15.22
CA ARG A 56 13.51 -16.51 14.35
C ARG A 56 12.13 -17.15 14.21
N SER A 57 12.07 -18.45 13.95
CA SER A 57 10.80 -19.18 13.80
C SER A 57 9.97 -19.20 15.09
N TRP A 58 10.63 -19.40 16.25
CA TRP A 58 9.96 -19.33 17.54
C TRP A 58 9.45 -17.92 17.87
N ARG A 59 10.29 -16.89 17.67
CA ARG A 59 9.89 -15.48 17.84
C ARG A 59 8.74 -15.12 16.91
N TRP A 60 8.81 -15.56 15.65
CA TRP A 60 7.75 -15.35 14.66
C TRP A 60 6.42 -15.93 15.11
N THR A 61 6.43 -17.17 15.60
CA THR A 61 5.21 -17.86 16.04
C THR A 61 4.63 -17.17 17.28
N SER A 62 5.49 -16.84 18.25
CA SER A 62 5.08 -16.19 19.50
C SER A 62 4.54 -14.79 19.25
N LEU A 63 5.22 -13.99 18.42
CA LEU A 63 4.76 -12.66 18.03
C LEU A 63 3.44 -12.74 17.27
N ASN A 64 3.29 -13.63 16.29
CA ASN A 64 2.00 -13.79 15.59
C ASN A 64 0.86 -14.20 16.52
N SER A 65 1.14 -15.04 17.53
CA SER A 65 0.15 -15.39 18.55
C SER A 65 -0.26 -14.16 19.38
N LEU A 66 0.72 -13.36 19.82
CA LEU A 66 0.48 -12.12 20.56
C LEU A 66 -0.32 -11.12 19.71
N LEU A 67 0.08 -10.90 18.47
CA LEU A 67 -0.58 -9.97 17.54
C LEU A 67 -2.02 -10.37 17.28
N LYS A 68 -2.31 -11.65 17.02
CA LYS A 68 -3.69 -12.14 16.88
C LYS A 68 -4.50 -11.93 18.16
N GLY A 69 -3.88 -12.16 19.33
CA GLY A 69 -4.50 -11.90 20.63
C GLY A 69 -4.81 -10.42 20.83
N TYR A 70 -3.89 -9.52 20.49
CA TYR A 70 -4.09 -8.08 20.57
C TYR A 70 -5.16 -7.60 19.58
N GLN A 71 -5.05 -7.98 18.31
CA GLN A 71 -5.99 -7.61 17.25
C GLN A 71 -7.43 -8.04 17.56
N SER A 72 -7.62 -9.23 18.13
CA SER A 72 -8.97 -9.71 18.48
C SER A 72 -9.56 -9.09 19.74
N LYS A 73 -8.73 -8.61 20.68
CA LYS A 73 -9.18 -8.07 21.97
C LYS A 73 -9.25 -6.54 22.00
N SER A 74 -8.39 -5.87 21.25
CA SER A 74 -8.13 -4.44 21.41
C SER A 74 -8.47 -3.61 20.17
N ILE A 75 -8.67 -4.23 19.01
CA ILE A 75 -8.89 -3.52 17.73
C ILE A 75 -10.24 -3.93 17.15
N HIS A 76 -11.05 -2.95 16.74
CA HIS A 76 -12.32 -3.22 16.08
C HIS A 76 -12.08 -3.91 14.72
N PRO A 77 -12.90 -4.89 14.29
CA PRO A 77 -12.70 -5.60 13.02
C PRO A 77 -12.57 -4.72 11.77
N SER A 78 -13.22 -3.56 11.74
CA SER A 78 -13.09 -2.61 10.62
C SER A 78 -11.68 -2.01 10.50
N GLU A 79 -10.94 -1.93 11.61
CA GLU A 79 -9.61 -1.32 11.65
C GLU A 79 -8.49 -2.31 11.36
N TRP A 80 -8.81 -3.60 11.20
CA TRP A 80 -7.82 -4.65 10.97
C TRP A 80 -6.99 -4.44 9.71
N ALA A 81 -7.54 -3.75 8.70
CA ALA A 81 -6.82 -3.42 7.47
C ALA A 81 -5.69 -2.38 7.69
N HIS A 82 -5.74 -1.60 8.77
CA HIS A 82 -4.77 -0.55 9.09
C HIS A 82 -3.69 -1.04 10.08
N PHE A 83 -3.70 -2.33 10.43
CA PHE A 83 -2.77 -2.89 11.40
C PHE A 83 -1.43 -3.25 10.74
N PRO A 84 -0.28 -2.73 11.24
CA PRO A 84 1.03 -2.86 10.59
C PRO A 84 1.69 -4.20 10.86
N GLN A 85 0.99 -5.30 10.56
CA GLN A 85 1.45 -6.66 10.87
C GLN A 85 2.84 -6.92 10.29
N HIS A 86 3.11 -6.45 9.07
CA HIS A 86 4.40 -6.66 8.41
C HIS A 86 5.57 -5.86 9.03
N LEU A 87 5.30 -4.72 9.66
CA LEU A 87 6.35 -3.86 10.25
C LEU A 87 6.77 -4.32 11.64
N LEU A 88 5.91 -5.09 12.31
CA LEU A 88 6.24 -5.75 13.56
C LEU A 88 7.24 -6.89 13.34
N HIS A 89 7.48 -7.28 12.10
CA HIS A 89 8.32 -8.41 11.72
C HIS A 89 9.67 -8.05 11.09
N SER A 90 9.95 -6.76 10.81
CA SER A 90 11.21 -6.39 10.17
C SER A 90 12.37 -6.43 11.17
N TRP A 91 13.38 -7.23 10.85
CA TRP A 91 14.63 -7.29 11.61
C TRP A 91 15.49 -6.08 11.21
N GLY A 92 15.71 -5.16 12.16
CA GLY A 92 16.47 -3.93 11.93
C GLY A 92 15.63 -2.82 11.30
N GLY A 93 14.81 -2.17 12.12
CA GLY A 93 13.94 -1.05 11.73
C GLY A 93 12.44 -1.33 11.83
N GLY A 94 12.04 -2.36 12.58
CA GLY A 94 10.64 -2.60 12.93
C GLY A 94 10.14 -1.68 14.04
N ILE A 95 8.84 -1.81 14.35
CA ILE A 95 8.19 -1.03 15.40
C ILE A 95 8.68 -1.45 16.80
N LEU A 96 9.02 -2.73 16.97
CA LEU A 96 9.38 -3.29 18.27
C LEU A 96 10.89 -3.22 18.54
N PRO A 97 11.31 -3.02 19.80
CA PRO A 97 12.70 -3.12 20.22
C PRO A 97 13.35 -4.47 19.86
N ASP A 98 14.66 -4.48 19.60
CA ASP A 98 15.41 -5.70 19.24
C ASP A 98 15.39 -6.79 20.33
N ASP A 99 15.20 -6.37 21.59
CA ASP A 99 15.11 -7.21 22.78
C ASP A 99 13.67 -7.56 23.18
N PHE A 100 12.66 -7.15 22.40
CA PHE A 100 11.26 -7.48 22.67
C PHE A 100 11.03 -9.00 22.74
N ASP A 101 10.48 -9.45 23.87
CA ASP A 101 10.10 -10.84 24.09
C ASP A 101 8.56 -10.99 24.15
N PRO A 102 7.93 -11.58 23.12
CA PRO A 102 6.48 -11.75 23.08
C PRO A 102 5.93 -12.71 24.14
N SER A 103 6.78 -13.44 24.88
CA SER A 103 6.37 -14.34 25.96
C SER A 103 6.24 -13.67 27.32
N MET A 104 6.71 -12.43 27.45
CA MET A 104 6.64 -11.68 28.72
C MET A 104 5.18 -11.29 29.04
N PRO A 105 4.78 -11.28 30.33
CA PRO A 105 3.42 -10.90 30.75
C PRO A 105 2.99 -9.52 30.23
N ASP A 106 3.93 -8.58 30.20
CA ASP A 106 3.68 -7.18 29.80
C ASP A 106 3.84 -6.94 28.30
N SER A 107 4.04 -8.01 27.50
CA SER A 107 4.27 -7.89 26.05
C SER A 107 3.12 -7.20 25.31
N THR A 108 1.89 -7.33 25.79
CA THR A 108 0.70 -6.68 25.19
C THR A 108 0.72 -5.17 25.42
N SER A 109 1.06 -4.71 26.62
CA SER A 109 1.15 -3.28 26.92
C SER A 109 2.31 -2.63 26.21
N VAL A 110 3.47 -3.30 26.13
CA VAL A 110 4.62 -2.83 25.35
C VAL A 110 4.25 -2.73 23.87
N LEU A 111 3.64 -3.77 23.29
CA LEU A 111 3.17 -3.74 21.90
C LEU A 111 2.23 -2.56 21.64
N SER A 112 1.23 -2.35 22.52
CA SER A 112 0.28 -1.25 22.39
C SER A 112 0.99 0.11 22.43
N SER A 113 1.91 0.30 23.37
CA SER A 113 2.66 1.55 23.51
C SER A 113 3.55 1.81 22.29
N GLU A 114 4.29 0.80 21.82
CA GLU A 114 5.17 0.96 20.66
C GLU A 114 4.38 1.22 19.37
N LEU A 115 3.21 0.59 19.19
CA LEU A 115 2.31 0.88 18.08
C LEU A 115 1.81 2.32 18.12
N SER A 116 1.32 2.79 19.28
CA SER A 116 0.86 4.18 19.45
C SER A 116 1.98 5.18 19.17
N ASN A 117 3.17 4.96 19.73
CA ASN A 117 4.35 5.81 19.49
C ASN A 117 4.73 5.83 18.01
N TRP A 118 4.68 4.68 17.34
CA TRP A 118 4.97 4.59 15.93
C TRP A 118 3.95 5.31 15.06
N TYR A 119 2.65 5.14 15.32
CA TYR A 119 1.60 5.88 14.61
C TYR A 119 1.77 7.38 14.78
N GLN A 120 2.04 7.84 16.01
CA GLN A 120 2.29 9.24 16.31
C GLN A 120 3.50 9.77 15.52
N LYS A 121 4.61 9.03 15.50
CA LYS A 121 5.81 9.42 14.77
C LYS A 121 5.58 9.50 13.25
N VAL A 122 4.86 8.54 12.67
CA VAL A 122 4.49 8.58 11.24
C VAL A 122 3.63 9.80 10.96
N ARG A 123 2.68 10.08 11.85
CA ARG A 123 1.78 11.23 11.73
C ARG A 123 2.55 12.55 11.78
N GLU A 124 3.46 12.71 12.74
CA GLU A 124 4.31 13.89 12.89
C GLU A 124 5.21 14.12 11.66
N ASP A 125 5.85 13.05 11.13
CA ASP A 125 6.68 13.14 9.91
C ASP A 125 5.86 13.59 8.69
N LEU A 126 4.63 13.09 8.52
CA LEU A 126 3.76 13.51 7.42
C LEU A 126 3.22 14.93 7.63
N ALA A 127 2.97 15.35 8.87
CA ALA A 127 2.49 16.68 9.20
C ALA A 127 3.57 17.72 8.91
N GLU A 128 4.82 17.43 9.29
CA GLU A 128 5.98 18.27 8.95
C GLU A 128 6.13 18.42 7.43
N LYS A 129 6.06 17.32 6.67
CA LYS A 129 6.11 17.34 5.21
C LYS A 129 4.98 18.17 4.60
N LEU A 130 3.76 18.07 5.14
CA LEU A 130 2.61 18.84 4.69
C LEU A 130 2.80 20.34 4.95
N GLN A 131 3.26 20.70 6.16
CA GLN A 131 3.55 22.10 6.52
C GLN A 131 4.61 22.72 5.60
N LEU A 132 5.68 21.98 5.30
CA LEU A 132 6.74 22.43 4.41
C LEU A 132 6.28 22.60 2.97
N ALA A 133 5.44 21.68 2.47
CA ALA A 133 4.98 21.70 1.10
C ALA A 133 3.85 22.70 0.85
N TYR A 134 3.09 23.05 1.88
CA TYR A 134 1.83 23.76 1.72
C TYR A 134 1.58 24.83 2.81
N PRO A 135 2.48 25.82 2.97
CA PRO A 135 2.37 26.83 4.03
C PRO A 135 1.14 27.73 3.86
N ALA A 136 0.77 28.05 2.61
CA ALA A 136 -0.26 29.04 2.28
C ALA A 136 -1.68 28.65 2.75
N VAL A 137 -1.99 27.35 2.86
CA VAL A 137 -3.31 26.92 3.36
C VAL A 137 -3.39 26.88 4.88
N LEU A 138 -2.26 26.72 5.56
CA LEU A 138 -2.20 26.84 7.01
C LEU A 138 -2.21 28.31 7.47
N GLU A 139 -1.69 29.21 6.64
CA GLU A 139 -1.60 30.64 6.95
C GLU A 139 -2.82 31.45 6.49
N SER A 140 -3.83 30.83 5.87
CA SER A 140 -5.00 31.57 5.36
C SER A 140 -5.82 32.16 6.52
N PRO A 141 -5.92 33.51 6.66
CA PRO A 141 -6.57 34.18 7.79
C PRO A 141 -8.10 34.02 7.81
N VAL A 142 -8.68 33.33 6.80
CA VAL A 142 -10.11 33.02 6.71
C VAL A 142 -10.45 31.70 7.40
N ALA A 143 -9.45 30.90 7.78
CA ALA A 143 -9.64 29.67 8.54
C ALA A 143 -9.45 29.99 10.05
N PRO A 144 -10.50 29.86 10.88
CA PRO A 144 -10.44 30.22 12.30
C PRO A 144 -9.44 29.33 13.04
N GLU A 145 -8.46 29.94 13.71
CA GLU A 145 -7.54 29.35 14.71
C GLU A 145 -7.34 27.83 14.59
N LEU A 146 -6.61 27.42 13.55
CA LEU A 146 -6.23 26.03 13.37
C LEU A 146 -5.04 25.67 14.28
N GLU A 147 -5.29 25.36 15.56
CA GLU A 147 -4.29 24.77 16.47
C GLU A 147 -3.82 23.38 15.98
N VAL A 148 -2.61 22.92 16.36
CA VAL A 148 -1.93 21.64 16.00
C VAL A 148 -2.82 20.39 15.84
N SER A 149 -3.96 20.31 16.53
CA SER A 149 -5.05 19.34 16.25
C SER A 149 -5.54 19.33 14.78
N THR A 150 -5.21 20.36 14.02
CA THR A 150 -5.72 20.60 12.67
C THR A 150 -4.82 20.08 11.56
N ALA A 151 -3.52 19.94 11.81
CA ALA A 151 -2.65 19.21 10.88
C ALA A 151 -3.07 17.74 10.83
N GLU A 152 -3.57 17.19 11.95
CA GLU A 152 -4.13 15.83 11.98
C GLU A 152 -5.44 15.75 11.20
N ALA A 153 -6.37 16.67 11.44
CA ALA A 153 -7.63 16.76 10.69
C ALA A 153 -7.40 16.99 9.19
N ALA A 154 -6.29 17.63 8.81
CA ALA A 154 -5.94 17.87 7.42
C ALA A 154 -5.68 16.56 6.65
N PHE A 155 -5.26 15.48 7.30
CA PHE A 155 -5.05 14.19 6.61
C PHE A 155 -6.35 13.58 6.07
N ASP A 156 -7.48 13.97 6.63
CA ASP A 156 -8.79 13.50 6.16
C ASP A 156 -9.34 14.37 5.01
N LEU A 157 -8.77 15.54 4.74
CA LEU A 157 -9.18 16.39 3.63
C LEU A 157 -8.87 15.72 2.28
N ALA A 158 -9.84 15.78 1.35
CA ALA A 158 -9.65 15.26 0.00
C ALA A 158 -8.55 15.98 -0.78
N ALA A 159 -8.24 17.23 -0.40
CA ALA A 159 -7.16 18.03 -0.97
C ALA A 159 -5.77 17.46 -0.63
N VAL A 160 -5.61 16.74 0.47
CA VAL A 160 -4.29 16.31 0.97
C VAL A 160 -3.94 14.96 0.37
N VAL A 161 -3.16 15.01 -0.71
CA VAL A 161 -2.77 13.82 -1.48
C VAL A 161 -1.31 13.48 -1.24
N PHE A 162 -1.06 12.30 -0.71
CA PHE A 162 0.26 11.69 -0.62
C PHE A 162 0.47 10.68 -1.74
N SER A 163 1.74 10.41 -2.04
CA SER A 163 2.15 9.39 -2.99
C SER A 163 3.35 8.61 -2.44
N CYS A 164 3.45 7.34 -2.82
CA CYS A 164 4.58 6.50 -2.44
C CYS A 164 5.53 6.29 -3.62
N ALA A 165 6.78 6.75 -3.47
CA ALA A 165 7.79 6.63 -4.52
C ALA A 165 8.09 5.16 -4.89
N SER A 166 7.98 4.25 -3.92
CA SER A 166 8.20 2.81 -4.15
C SER A 166 7.07 2.19 -4.96
N CYS A 167 5.81 2.55 -4.68
CA CYS A 167 4.67 2.02 -5.43
C CYS A 167 4.55 2.61 -6.83
N LEU A 168 4.91 3.89 -7.02
CA LEU A 168 4.92 4.51 -8.35
C LEU A 168 5.81 3.74 -9.33
N LYS A 169 6.95 3.19 -8.86
CA LYS A 169 7.89 2.42 -9.70
C LYS A 169 7.43 0.99 -9.97
N ALA A 170 6.58 0.42 -9.12
CA ALA A 170 6.32 -1.01 -9.10
C ALA A 170 5.22 -1.47 -10.08
N THR A 171 4.71 -0.59 -10.96
CA THR A 171 3.57 -0.85 -11.88
C THR A 171 2.26 -1.28 -11.21
N TYR A 172 2.21 -1.31 -9.87
CA TYR A 172 1.00 -1.64 -9.13
C TYR A 172 0.20 -0.37 -8.87
N HIS A 173 -1.01 -0.30 -9.43
CA HIS A 173 -1.92 0.84 -9.28
C HIS A 173 -2.38 1.07 -7.83
N LEU A 174 -2.30 0.05 -6.98
CA LEU A 174 -2.74 0.12 -5.57
C LEU A 174 -1.71 0.88 -4.72
N GLY A 175 -2.06 2.12 -4.35
CA GLY A 175 -1.27 2.93 -3.43
C GLY A 175 -0.41 4.03 -4.07
N THR A 176 -0.77 4.46 -5.28
CA THR A 176 -0.12 5.59 -5.97
C THR A 176 -0.61 6.94 -5.44
N ALA A 177 -1.93 7.08 -5.25
CA ALA A 177 -2.55 8.23 -4.60
C ALA A 177 -3.13 7.79 -3.25
N LEU A 178 -2.67 8.42 -2.17
CA LEU A 178 -3.08 8.14 -0.80
C LEU A 178 -3.78 9.38 -0.26
N VAL A 179 -5.07 9.25 0.06
CA VAL A 179 -5.92 10.34 0.56
C VAL A 179 -6.78 9.81 1.70
N GLY A 180 -6.82 10.54 2.81
CA GLY A 180 -7.38 10.06 4.07
C GLY A 180 -6.34 9.28 4.89
N TRP A 181 -6.36 9.47 6.20
CA TRP A 181 -5.43 8.82 7.13
C TRP A 181 -5.48 7.28 7.04
N ASP A 182 -6.68 6.72 6.93
CA ASP A 182 -6.90 5.27 6.83
C ASP A 182 -6.22 4.65 5.61
N ASN A 183 -6.23 5.34 4.46
CA ASN A 183 -5.57 4.85 3.26
C ASN A 183 -4.05 4.96 3.35
N ILE A 184 -3.54 6.01 4.00
CA ILE A 184 -2.12 6.17 4.30
C ILE A 184 -1.66 4.99 5.17
N LEU A 185 -2.39 4.69 6.24
CA LEU A 185 -2.08 3.58 7.14
C LEU A 185 -2.18 2.23 6.43
N ALA A 186 -3.28 1.97 5.73
CA ALA A 186 -3.47 0.73 4.99
C ALA A 186 -2.33 0.49 4.00
N HIS A 187 -1.87 1.55 3.32
CA HIS A 187 -0.74 1.47 2.40
C HIS A 187 0.57 1.10 3.10
N ILE A 188 0.90 1.79 4.19
CA ILE A 188 2.10 1.52 4.99
C ILE A 188 2.10 0.06 5.49
N CYS A 189 0.92 -0.50 5.73
CA CYS A 189 0.72 -1.85 6.26
C CYS A 189 0.68 -2.96 5.20
N SER A 190 0.48 -2.66 3.91
CA SER A 190 0.05 -3.65 2.89
C SER A 190 1.11 -4.09 1.88
N SER A 191 2.41 -4.11 2.21
CA SER A 191 3.43 -4.63 1.29
C SER A 191 3.22 -6.13 1.04
N LYS A 192 2.49 -6.48 -0.02
CA LYS A 192 2.17 -7.87 -0.39
C LYS A 192 3.45 -8.68 -0.64
N LEU A 193 3.46 -9.87 -0.05
CA LEU A 193 4.30 -11.05 -0.34
C LEU A 193 5.76 -10.78 -0.74
N GLY A 194 6.65 -10.83 0.25
CA GLY A 194 8.05 -11.25 0.05
C GLY A 194 9.09 -10.14 0.12
N SER A 195 8.72 -8.87 -0.12
CA SER A 195 9.57 -7.74 0.23
C SER A 195 9.01 -7.07 1.48
N SER A 196 9.54 -7.43 2.65
CA SER A 196 9.28 -6.79 3.95
C SER A 196 9.80 -5.35 4.03
N LYS A 197 9.87 -4.63 2.90
CA LYS A 197 10.40 -3.29 2.84
C LYS A 197 9.24 -2.33 3.06
N TRP A 198 9.25 -1.74 4.23
CA TRP A 198 8.43 -0.59 4.58
C TRP A 198 8.44 0.46 3.45
N HIS A 199 7.26 0.86 3.00
CA HIS A 199 7.07 1.91 2.01
C HIS A 199 7.07 3.29 2.70
N GLY A 200 8.17 3.61 3.38
CA GLY A 200 8.29 4.82 4.18
C GLY A 200 8.47 6.12 3.44
N THR A 201 8.70 6.04 2.14
CA THR A 201 8.90 7.20 1.27
C THR A 201 7.56 7.71 0.77
N LEU A 202 6.74 8.14 1.71
CA LEU A 202 5.55 8.93 1.43
C LEU A 202 5.95 10.39 1.24
N HIS A 203 5.44 10.97 0.16
CA HIS A 203 5.68 12.34 -0.24
C HIS A 203 4.34 13.01 -0.53
N TRP A 204 4.18 14.25 -0.09
CA TRP A 204 3.08 15.07 -0.55
C TRP A 204 3.18 15.25 -2.07
N SER A 205 2.06 15.11 -2.77
CA SER A 205 2.01 15.17 -4.21
C SER A 205 1.33 16.44 -4.68
N GLU A 206 2.11 17.41 -5.17
CA GLU A 206 1.60 18.65 -5.75
C GLU A 206 0.62 18.38 -6.89
N LYS A 207 0.99 17.47 -7.80
CA LYS A 207 0.15 17.07 -8.94
C LYS A 207 -1.16 16.42 -8.48
N GLY A 208 -1.08 15.55 -7.46
CA GLY A 208 -2.26 14.93 -6.85
C GLY A 208 -3.17 15.96 -6.18
N HIS A 209 -2.59 16.88 -5.41
CA HIS A 209 -3.29 17.97 -4.74
C HIS A 209 -4.03 18.87 -5.73
N ALA A 210 -3.33 19.38 -6.76
CA ALA A 210 -3.92 20.22 -7.79
C ALA A 210 -5.08 19.50 -8.52
N SER A 211 -4.91 18.20 -8.82
CA SER A 211 -5.98 17.40 -9.39
C SER A 211 -7.17 17.24 -8.44
N ALA A 212 -6.94 17.06 -7.14
CA ALA A 212 -8.02 16.95 -6.15
C ALA A 212 -8.81 18.26 -6.05
N LEU A 213 -8.14 19.42 -6.07
CA LEU A 213 -8.77 20.73 -6.09
C LEU A 213 -9.70 20.89 -7.31
N ALA A 214 -9.21 20.58 -8.51
CA ALA A 214 -10.01 20.68 -9.73
C ALA A 214 -11.24 19.74 -9.70
N LEU A 215 -11.09 18.52 -9.17
CA LEU A 215 -12.20 17.58 -9.02
C LEU A 215 -13.25 18.10 -8.03
N MET A 216 -12.83 18.65 -6.89
CA MET A 216 -13.72 19.23 -5.89
C MET A 216 -14.47 20.46 -6.41
N GLU A 217 -13.78 21.33 -7.17
CA GLU A 217 -14.40 22.48 -7.82
C GLU A 217 -15.53 22.06 -8.78
N LEU A 218 -15.29 21.03 -9.60
CA LEU A 218 -16.29 20.51 -10.54
C LEU A 218 -17.56 20.01 -9.84
N VAL A 219 -17.43 19.43 -8.65
CA VAL A 219 -18.59 18.94 -7.86
C VAL A 219 -19.10 19.97 -6.84
N GLY A 220 -18.62 21.23 -6.89
CA GLY A 220 -19.07 22.32 -6.02
C GLY A 220 -18.74 22.12 -4.55
N LYS A 221 -17.62 21.45 -4.23
CA LYS A 221 -17.16 21.16 -2.86
C LYS A 221 -16.06 22.13 -2.43
N ASP A 222 -16.08 22.57 -1.16
CA ASP A 222 -15.03 23.45 -0.60
C ASP A 222 -13.82 22.59 -0.17
N PRO A 223 -12.63 22.79 -0.77
CA PRO A 223 -11.43 21.99 -0.47
C PRO A 223 -10.93 22.10 0.97
N ARG A 224 -11.36 23.12 1.73
CA ARG A 224 -10.96 23.33 3.13
C ARG A 224 -11.73 22.48 4.13
N THR A 225 -12.88 21.95 3.73
CA THR A 225 -13.79 21.19 4.61
C THR A 225 -14.14 19.82 4.08
N THR A 226 -13.96 19.60 2.77
CA THR A 226 -14.34 18.35 2.12
C THR A 226 -13.35 17.25 2.43
N THR A 227 -13.84 16.21 3.09
CA THR A 227 -13.05 15.03 3.42
C THR A 227 -12.96 14.04 2.24
N ALA A 228 -12.02 13.12 2.32
CA ALA A 228 -11.91 12.02 1.37
C ALA A 228 -13.19 11.15 1.37
N GLU A 229 -13.80 10.94 2.54
CA GLU A 229 -15.05 10.20 2.67
C GLU A 229 -16.23 10.94 2.02
N ASP A 230 -16.28 12.27 2.13
CA ASP A 230 -17.31 13.07 1.45
C ASP A 230 -17.22 12.90 -0.07
N MET A 231 -16.01 12.91 -0.63
CA MET A 231 -15.80 12.67 -2.06
C MET A 231 -16.12 11.22 -2.46
N ASP A 232 -15.82 10.24 -1.61
CA ASP A 232 -16.20 8.84 -1.85
C ASP A 232 -17.72 8.65 -1.89
N LYS A 233 -18.47 9.35 -1.03
CA LYS A 233 -19.95 9.28 -0.95
C LYS A 233 -20.66 9.91 -2.13
N LEU A 234 -20.06 10.90 -2.79
CA LEU A 234 -20.65 11.53 -3.99
C LEU A 234 -20.76 10.53 -5.15
N ASP A 235 -19.87 9.55 -5.20
CA ASP A 235 -19.71 8.60 -6.29
C ASP A 235 -19.67 9.23 -7.70
N ALA A 236 -19.23 10.49 -7.79
CA ALA A 236 -19.10 11.20 -9.05
C ALA A 236 -18.11 10.50 -9.99
N ARG A 237 -18.38 10.61 -11.30
CA ARG A 237 -17.54 10.06 -12.35
C ARG A 237 -16.95 11.18 -13.19
N PHE A 238 -15.71 10.99 -13.63
CA PHE A 238 -14.99 11.99 -14.39
C PHE A 238 -14.31 11.38 -15.62
N PHE A 239 -14.18 12.17 -16.69
CA PHE A 239 -13.27 11.89 -17.79
C PHE A 239 -12.01 12.74 -17.68
N CYS A 240 -10.88 12.14 -18.03
CA CYS A 240 -9.65 12.85 -18.26
C CYS A 240 -9.71 13.55 -19.64
N GLY A 241 -9.68 14.88 -19.65
CA GLY A 241 -9.72 15.67 -20.90
C GLY A 241 -8.44 15.55 -21.72
N ASN A 242 -7.31 15.24 -21.08
CA ASN A 242 -6.00 15.10 -21.76
C ASN A 242 -5.79 13.71 -22.37
N CYS A 243 -6.60 12.71 -22.01
CA CYS A 243 -6.52 11.39 -22.60
C CYS A 243 -7.27 11.33 -23.92
N GLU A 244 -6.63 10.75 -24.93
CA GLU A 244 -7.26 10.40 -26.19
C GLU A 244 -8.31 9.29 -26.00
N TYR A 245 -9.28 9.27 -26.90
CA TYR A 245 -10.18 8.13 -27.03
C TYR A 245 -9.39 6.89 -27.43
N THR A 246 -9.71 5.76 -26.80
CA THR A 246 -9.23 4.46 -27.27
C THR A 246 -10.19 3.95 -28.32
N ASP A 247 -9.68 3.51 -29.46
CA ASP A 247 -10.50 2.81 -30.46
C ASP A 247 -10.45 1.31 -30.18
N PHE A 248 -11.62 0.71 -29.97
CA PHE A 248 -11.77 -0.74 -29.96
C PHE A 248 -12.88 -1.12 -30.92
N THR A 249 -12.59 -1.86 -31.99
CA THR A 249 -13.57 -2.31 -32.99
C THR A 249 -14.30 -1.20 -33.77
N GLY A 250 -13.65 -0.04 -33.98
CA GLY A 250 -14.26 1.11 -34.67
C GLY A 250 -15.20 1.92 -33.78
N VAL A 251 -15.08 1.71 -32.47
CA VAL A 251 -15.83 2.36 -31.40
C VAL A 251 -14.81 3.10 -30.56
N GLN A 252 -14.93 4.42 -30.53
CA GLN A 252 -14.14 5.27 -29.65
C GLN A 252 -14.70 5.19 -28.23
N TRP A 253 -13.84 5.17 -27.24
CA TRP A 253 -14.24 5.14 -25.83
C TRP A 253 -13.21 5.79 -24.90
N LYS A 254 -13.69 6.34 -23.79
CA LYS A 254 -12.89 6.78 -22.64
C LYS A 254 -13.45 6.16 -21.38
N LYS A 255 -12.55 5.74 -20.46
CA LYS A 255 -12.93 5.22 -19.16
C LYS A 255 -13.44 6.36 -18.26
N ALA A 256 -14.65 6.20 -17.72
CA ALA A 256 -15.14 7.02 -16.63
C ALA A 256 -14.44 6.61 -15.32
N LEU A 257 -13.87 7.58 -14.60
CA LEU A 257 -13.04 7.34 -13.42
C LEU A 257 -13.75 7.86 -12.16
N LYS A 258 -13.64 7.10 -11.06
CA LYS A 258 -13.86 7.61 -9.69
C LYS A 258 -12.83 8.68 -9.36
N TRP A 259 -13.14 9.59 -8.45
CA TRP A 259 -12.21 10.65 -8.05
C TRP A 259 -10.85 10.10 -7.58
N ARG A 260 -10.80 9.00 -6.81
CA ARG A 260 -9.54 8.34 -6.42
C ARG A 260 -8.79 7.76 -7.62
N GLU A 261 -9.50 7.20 -8.60
CA GLU A 261 -8.90 6.71 -9.84
C GLU A 261 -8.36 7.87 -10.68
N CYS A 262 -9.00 9.04 -10.66
CA CYS A 262 -8.47 10.26 -11.28
C CYS A 262 -7.13 10.66 -10.67
N LEU A 263 -7.00 10.60 -9.34
CA LEU A 263 -5.73 10.89 -8.66
C LEU A 263 -4.66 9.85 -9.00
N THR A 264 -4.98 8.55 -9.00
CA THR A 264 -4.05 7.52 -9.46
C THR A 264 -3.66 7.74 -10.93
N HIS A 265 -4.62 8.13 -11.76
CA HIS A 265 -4.41 8.40 -13.18
C HIS A 265 -3.42 9.54 -13.38
N VAL A 266 -3.58 10.67 -12.70
CA VAL A 266 -2.70 11.83 -12.89
C VAL A 266 -1.25 11.55 -12.45
N LEU A 267 -1.07 10.69 -11.45
CA LEU A 267 0.25 10.31 -10.93
C LEU A 267 0.97 9.26 -11.79
N TYR A 268 0.22 8.48 -12.58
CA TYR A 268 0.78 7.39 -13.39
C TYR A 268 0.78 7.66 -14.89
N CYS A 269 -0.09 8.54 -15.39
CA CYS A 269 -0.21 8.77 -16.82
C CYS A 269 1.02 9.54 -17.34
N VAL A 270 2.01 8.81 -17.87
CA VAL A 270 3.22 9.35 -18.52
C VAL A 270 2.98 9.62 -20.02
N LYS A 271 1.73 9.76 -20.46
CA LYS A 271 1.45 10.06 -21.87
C LYS A 271 1.89 11.49 -22.19
N PRO A 272 2.45 11.75 -23.39
CA PRO A 272 2.76 13.11 -23.83
C PRO A 272 1.56 14.04 -23.65
N GLY A 273 1.78 15.23 -23.08
CA GLY A 273 0.73 16.20 -22.78
C GLY A 273 0.13 16.13 -21.37
N HIS A 274 0.46 15.12 -20.56
CA HIS A 274 0.06 15.05 -19.14
C HIS A 274 1.04 15.70 -18.15
N ASP A 275 2.28 15.94 -18.57
CA ASP A 275 3.30 16.56 -17.71
C ASP A 275 3.45 18.08 -17.98
N ASP A 276 3.12 18.54 -19.19
CA ASP A 276 3.30 19.94 -19.60
C ASP A 276 2.03 20.79 -19.47
N ASN A 277 0.85 20.17 -19.36
CA ASN A 277 -0.42 20.87 -19.32
C ASN A 277 -1.17 20.63 -18.00
N PRO A 278 -1.87 21.65 -17.47
CA PRO A 278 -2.78 21.45 -16.35
C PRO A 278 -3.80 20.36 -16.71
N GLN A 279 -4.02 19.45 -15.78
CA GLN A 279 -4.92 18.34 -15.98
C GLN A 279 -6.35 18.87 -16.10
N THR A 280 -7.01 18.56 -17.21
CA THR A 280 -8.44 18.89 -17.40
C THR A 280 -9.29 17.68 -17.02
N TRP A 281 -10.37 17.94 -16.28
CA TRP A 281 -11.35 16.95 -15.86
C TRP A 281 -12.72 17.37 -16.37
N LEU A 282 -13.52 16.40 -16.79
CA LEU A 282 -14.90 16.59 -17.22
C LEU A 282 -15.79 15.78 -16.29
N LEU A 283 -16.74 16.44 -15.62
CA LEU A 283 -17.72 15.79 -14.75
C LEU A 283 -18.82 15.15 -15.61
N LEU A 284 -19.12 13.87 -15.37
CA LEU A 284 -20.28 13.23 -15.99
C LEU A 284 -21.56 13.72 -15.32
N SER A 285 -22.65 13.78 -16.10
CA SER A 285 -23.96 14.07 -15.53
C SER A 285 -24.40 12.96 -14.56
N GLU A 286 -25.35 13.27 -13.68
CA GLU A 286 -25.88 12.30 -12.72
C GLU A 286 -26.54 11.12 -13.45
N GLU A 287 -27.26 11.38 -14.54
CA GLU A 287 -27.87 10.34 -15.37
C GLU A 287 -26.81 9.43 -15.99
N ALA A 288 -25.73 9.99 -16.53
CA ALA A 288 -24.62 9.22 -17.07
C ALA A 288 -23.89 8.41 -15.99
N THR A 289 -23.76 8.97 -14.78
CA THR A 289 -23.12 8.31 -13.64
C THR A 289 -23.92 7.10 -13.16
N GLN A 290 -25.26 7.19 -13.10
CA GLN A 290 -26.11 6.05 -12.71
C GLN A 290 -25.95 4.84 -13.64
N HIS A 291 -25.65 5.06 -14.92
CA HIS A 291 -25.37 3.99 -15.86
C HIS A 291 -23.94 3.44 -15.76
N ALA A 292 -23.06 4.12 -15.00
CA ALA A 292 -21.63 3.79 -14.93
C ALA A 292 -21.28 2.71 -13.91
N ASP A 293 -22.13 2.52 -12.90
CA ASP A 293 -21.88 1.53 -11.85
C ASP A 293 -22.13 0.10 -12.31
N GLU A 294 -22.93 -0.05 -13.36
CA GLU A 294 -23.21 -1.35 -13.95
C GLU A 294 -22.14 -1.77 -14.96
N VAL A 295 -21.37 -0.82 -15.51
CA VAL A 295 -20.43 -1.03 -16.63
C VAL A 295 -19.36 0.07 -16.62
N ASP A 296 -18.07 -0.27 -16.63
CA ASP A 296 -16.98 0.69 -16.96
C ASP A 296 -17.33 1.42 -18.27
N ILE A 297 -17.84 2.66 -18.20
CA ILE A 297 -18.46 3.36 -19.34
C ILE A 297 -17.44 3.65 -20.44
N ALA A 298 -17.94 3.52 -21.67
CA ALA A 298 -17.36 4.01 -22.92
C ALA A 298 -18.10 5.26 -23.41
N GLU A 299 -17.37 6.37 -23.63
CA GLU A 299 -17.85 7.52 -24.39
C GLU A 299 -17.76 7.25 -25.90
N LEU A 300 -18.89 7.09 -26.59
CA LEU A 300 -18.92 6.62 -27.97
C LEU A 300 -19.47 7.71 -28.91
N GLU A 301 -18.60 8.31 -29.72
CA GLU A 301 -19.03 9.20 -30.80
C GLU A 301 -19.53 8.36 -32.00
N ILE A 302 -20.86 8.33 -32.24
CA ILE A 302 -21.45 7.85 -33.51
C ILE A 302 -22.15 9.01 -34.20
N GLY A 303 -21.44 9.73 -35.06
CA GLY A 303 -21.95 11.03 -35.53
C GLY A 303 -21.96 12.03 -34.37
N ARG A 304 -22.38 13.26 -34.60
CA ARG A 304 -22.25 14.36 -33.60
C ARG A 304 -23.15 14.22 -32.36
N ASP A 305 -23.71 13.04 -32.11
CA ASP A 305 -24.61 12.75 -31.02
C ASP A 305 -23.92 11.81 -30.01
N LEU A 306 -23.97 12.20 -28.73
CA LEU A 306 -23.47 11.42 -27.60
C LEU A 306 -24.40 10.22 -27.37
N VAL A 307 -23.87 8.99 -27.43
CA VAL A 307 -24.63 7.78 -27.11
C VAL A 307 -23.90 6.98 -26.03
N TYR A 308 -24.59 6.74 -24.93
CA TYR A 308 -24.14 5.91 -23.81
C TYR A 308 -24.51 4.44 -24.07
N PHE A 309 -23.57 3.52 -23.88
CA PHE A 309 -23.80 2.09 -24.13
C PHE A 309 -23.56 1.23 -22.89
N PRO A 310 -24.54 0.43 -22.46
CA PRO A 310 -24.31 -0.64 -21.51
C PRO A 310 -23.72 -1.89 -22.19
N ASN A 311 -22.63 -2.41 -21.62
CA ASN A 311 -22.40 -3.85 -21.43
C ASN A 311 -21.99 -4.74 -22.63
N LEU A 312 -20.79 -4.56 -23.20
CA LEU A 312 -20.17 -5.59 -24.06
C LEU A 312 -18.71 -5.98 -23.74
N PHE A 313 -17.93 -5.17 -23.00
CA PHE A 313 -16.46 -5.31 -23.05
C PHE A 313 -15.77 -5.95 -21.85
N THR A 314 -16.21 -5.75 -20.60
CA THR A 314 -15.45 -6.23 -19.42
C THR A 314 -15.52 -7.75 -19.21
N ARG A 315 -16.62 -8.42 -19.57
CA ARG A 315 -16.72 -9.90 -19.42
C ARG A 315 -15.80 -10.69 -20.34
N TYR A 316 -15.27 -10.11 -21.41
CA TYR A 316 -14.47 -10.83 -22.41
C TYR A 316 -12.96 -10.85 -22.12
N PHE A 317 -12.44 -9.95 -21.28
CA PHE A 317 -10.99 -9.77 -21.14
C PHE A 317 -10.38 -10.28 -19.82
N GLU A 318 -11.18 -10.61 -18.80
CA GLU A 318 -10.65 -11.23 -17.57
C GLU A 318 -10.44 -12.76 -17.67
N ARG A 319 -10.71 -13.37 -18.83
CA ARG A 319 -10.39 -14.79 -19.10
C ARG A 319 -9.44 -14.91 -20.30
N PRO A 320 -8.12 -15.01 -20.07
CA PRO A 320 -7.14 -15.02 -21.16
C PRO A 320 -7.12 -16.29 -22.05
N ASN A 321 -8.16 -17.14 -22.03
CA ASN A 321 -8.14 -18.44 -22.71
C ASN A 321 -9.44 -18.89 -23.41
N THR A 322 -10.43 -18.02 -23.61
CA THR A 322 -11.60 -18.36 -24.44
C THR A 322 -11.50 -17.72 -25.82
N MET A 323 -11.47 -18.58 -26.84
CA MET A 323 -11.44 -18.27 -28.28
C MET A 323 -12.38 -17.11 -28.63
N PHE A 324 -11.82 -16.03 -29.18
CA PHE A 324 -12.55 -14.81 -29.55
C PHE A 324 -13.50 -15.08 -30.72
N GLN A 325 -14.82 -14.95 -30.50
CA GLN A 325 -15.76 -14.70 -31.59
C GLN A 325 -15.84 -13.19 -31.79
N THR A 326 -15.36 -12.70 -32.93
CA THR A 326 -15.55 -11.32 -33.38
C THR A 326 -17.01 -11.15 -33.78
N LEU A 327 -17.80 -10.41 -33.00
CA LEU A 327 -19.12 -9.97 -33.41
C LEU A 327 -18.99 -8.87 -34.47
N SER A 328 -19.85 -8.88 -35.49
CA SER A 328 -19.85 -7.81 -36.50
C SER A 328 -20.46 -6.52 -35.93
N LYS A 329 -20.15 -5.38 -36.57
CA LYS A 329 -20.76 -4.08 -36.23
C LYS A 329 -22.29 -4.14 -36.29
N GLU A 330 -22.85 -4.88 -37.25
CA GLU A 330 -24.29 -5.07 -37.37
C GLU A 330 -24.87 -5.94 -36.25
N GLU A 331 -24.14 -6.96 -35.78
CA GLU A 331 -24.58 -7.80 -34.64
C GLU A 331 -24.60 -7.03 -33.32
N ILE A 332 -23.63 -6.11 -33.12
CA ILE A 332 -23.63 -5.20 -31.98
C ILE A 332 -24.85 -4.28 -32.07
N ILE A 333 -25.07 -3.63 -33.23
CA ILE A 333 -26.22 -2.73 -33.44
C ILE A 333 -27.56 -3.47 -33.29
N TRP A 334 -27.66 -4.73 -33.75
CA TRP A 334 -28.89 -5.52 -33.70
C TRP A 334 -29.23 -5.96 -32.27
N LYS A 335 -28.24 -6.34 -31.45
CA LYS A 335 -28.47 -6.69 -30.03
C LYS A 335 -28.81 -5.48 -29.15
N LEU A 336 -28.66 -4.27 -29.68
CA LEU A 336 -28.90 -3.00 -29.01
C LEU A 336 -30.25 -2.35 -29.41
N ARG A 337 -31.05 -3.01 -30.25
CA ARG A 337 -32.47 -2.69 -30.51
C ARG A 337 -33.36 -3.73 -29.84
#